data_AF-K1QYJ7-F1
#
_entry.id   AF-K1QYJ7-F1
#
_cell.length_a   1.000
_cell.length_b   1.000
_cell.length_c   1.000
_cell.angle_alpha   90.00
_cell.angle_beta   90.00
_cell.angle_gamma   90.00
#
_symmetry.space_group_name_H-M   'P 1'
#
loop_
_entity.id
_entity.type
_entity.pdbx_description
1 polymer ?
#
loop_
_entity_poly.entity_id
_entity_poly.type
_entity_poly.pdbx_seq_one_letter_code
_entity_poly.pdbx_strand_id
1 'polypeptide(L)'
;MAANGEVVQRSCETPGCDKDAKLQCPTCIKLAIPGSFFCSQSPKRLVPDTIPRPDYADHPEGKASLLDKKPNTSFIQDIEGMFYHLLTAHELFMSGVPISERQMRGSTNIKILTDEEQEDLRVTCKLGREVLDIAANATEVGITTEEIDRIVHEKNHKRMNKFIDKTCEKLCFFN
;
A
#
# COMPACT_ATOMS: atom_id res chain seq x y z
N MET A 1 14.82 3.55 53.38
CA MET A 1 13.90 2.41 53.56
C MET A 1 13.72 1.77 52.19
N ALA A 2 14.29 0.59 51.99
CA ALA A 2 14.23 -0.14 50.72
C ALA A 2 12.81 -0.66 50.50
N ALA A 3 12.17 -0.27 49.40
CA ALA A 3 10.96 -0.93 48.94
C ALA A 3 11.39 -2.24 48.26
N ASN A 4 11.07 -3.36 48.90
CA ASN A 4 11.22 -4.70 48.35
C ASN A 4 10.39 -4.80 47.06
N GLY A 5 11.03 -4.67 45.91
CA GLY A 5 10.43 -4.98 44.62
C GLY A 5 10.34 -6.50 44.49
N GLU A 6 9.18 -7.05 44.80
CA GLU A 6 8.85 -8.45 44.55
C GLU A 6 9.03 -8.73 43.05
N VAL A 7 10.08 -9.47 42.70
CA VAL A 7 10.33 -9.89 41.31
C VAL A 7 9.31 -10.96 40.98
N VAL A 8 8.19 -10.57 40.37
CA VAL A 8 7.18 -11.51 39.88
C VAL A 8 7.80 -12.28 38.71
N GLN A 9 8.26 -13.50 38.98
CA GLN A 9 8.81 -14.41 37.98
C GLN A 9 7.67 -14.84 37.04
N ARG A 10 7.77 -14.48 35.75
CA ARG A 10 6.77 -14.82 34.72
C ARG A 10 7.34 -15.81 33.71
N SER A 11 6.54 -16.81 33.34
CA SER A 11 6.90 -17.81 32.34
C SER A 11 6.68 -17.30 30.92
N CYS A 12 7.39 -17.89 29.96
CA CYS A 12 7.20 -17.61 28.55
C CYS A 12 5.79 -18.02 28.07
N GLU A 13 5.14 -17.17 27.28
CA GLU A 13 3.82 -17.46 26.70
C GLU A 13 3.87 -18.24 25.38
N THR A 14 5.06 -18.65 24.94
CA THR A 14 5.20 -19.45 23.70
C THR A 14 4.66 -20.87 23.95
N PRO A 15 3.76 -21.39 23.10
CA PRO A 15 3.22 -22.74 23.25
C PRO A 15 4.36 -23.78 23.35
N GLY A 16 4.42 -24.51 24.47
CA GLY A 16 5.45 -25.53 24.72
C GLY A 16 6.80 -25.02 25.20
N CYS A 17 6.89 -23.79 25.74
CA CYS A 17 8.12 -23.22 26.29
C CYS A 17 7.97 -22.86 27.77
N ASP A 18 8.61 -23.62 28.67
CA ASP A 18 8.54 -23.40 30.12
C ASP A 18 9.73 -22.59 30.67
N LYS A 19 10.42 -21.82 29.81
CA LYS A 19 11.56 -21.00 30.22
C LYS A 19 11.08 -19.70 30.88
N ASP A 20 11.90 -19.16 31.79
CA ASP A 20 11.67 -17.83 32.36
C ASP A 20 11.64 -16.75 31.28
N ALA A 21 10.67 -15.86 31.34
CA ALA A 21 10.56 -14.76 30.41
C ALA A 21 11.51 -13.61 30.76
N LYS A 22 12.37 -13.24 29.80
CA LYS A 22 13.37 -12.16 29.93
C LYS A 22 12.99 -10.91 29.15
N LEU A 23 12.05 -11.02 28.23
CA LEU A 23 11.64 -9.96 27.30
C LEU A 23 10.13 -9.73 27.41
N GLN A 24 9.71 -8.47 27.31
CA GLN A 24 8.31 -8.06 27.24
C GLN A 24 8.04 -7.30 25.94
N CYS A 25 6.84 -7.43 25.38
CA CYS A 25 6.46 -6.72 24.17
C CYS A 25 6.50 -5.18 24.37
N PRO A 26 7.30 -4.42 23.59
CA PRO A 26 7.43 -2.97 23.74
C PRO A 26 6.13 -2.22 23.44
N THR A 27 5.26 -2.79 22.59
CA THR A 27 3.93 -2.24 22.33
C THR A 27 3.02 -2.38 23.55
N CYS A 28 3.06 -3.52 24.24
CA CYS A 28 2.25 -3.74 25.43
C CYS A 28 2.64 -2.80 26.58
N ILE A 29 3.93 -2.53 26.74
CA ILE A 29 4.44 -1.53 27.70
C ILE A 29 3.86 -0.15 27.38
N LYS A 30 3.92 0.27 26.10
CA LYS A 30 3.39 1.57 25.65
C LYS A 30 1.88 1.69 25.84
N LEU A 31 1.14 0.59 25.71
CA LEU A 31 -0.31 0.55 25.88
C LEU A 31 -0.75 0.35 27.34
N ALA A 32 0.19 0.23 28.29
CA ALA A 32 -0.09 -0.03 29.71
C ALA A 32 -1.01 -1.25 29.96
N ILE A 33 -0.88 -2.27 29.11
CA ILE A 33 -1.62 -3.55 29.24
C ILE A 33 -0.73 -4.62 29.88
N PRO A 34 -1.31 -5.67 30.50
CA PRO A 34 -0.56 -6.74 31.17
C PRO A 34 0.56 -7.35 30.32
N GLY A 35 0.41 -7.31 28.99
CA GLY A 35 1.45 -7.58 28.02
C GLY A 35 1.86 -9.04 27.92
N SER A 36 2.54 -9.37 26.83
CA SER A 36 3.07 -10.71 26.59
C SER A 36 4.55 -10.83 26.94
N PHE A 37 4.92 -11.98 27.51
CA PHE A 37 6.25 -12.26 28.05
C PHE A 37 6.94 -13.41 27.30
N PHE A 38 8.21 -13.21 26.93
CA PHE A 38 8.97 -14.13 26.09
C PHE A 38 10.37 -14.40 26.63
N CYS A 39 10.85 -15.63 26.46
CA CYS A 39 12.22 -16.01 26.84
C CYS A 39 13.29 -15.51 25.85
N SER A 40 12.94 -15.39 24.56
CA SER A 40 13.82 -14.97 23.46
C SER A 40 13.00 -14.44 22.28
N GLN A 41 13.64 -13.75 21.34
CA GLN A 41 13.00 -13.38 20.06
C GLN A 41 12.65 -14.65 19.28
N SER A 42 11.43 -14.72 18.74
CA SER A 42 11.04 -15.85 17.89
C SER A 42 11.81 -15.82 16.57
N PRO A 43 12.22 -16.98 16.04
CA PRO A 43 12.84 -17.03 14.72
C PRO A 43 11.83 -16.55 13.67
N LYS A 44 12.33 -15.87 12.63
CA LYS A 44 11.51 -15.51 11.48
C LYS A 44 10.98 -16.80 10.84
N ARG A 45 9.69 -16.83 10.51
CA ARG A 45 9.11 -17.95 9.77
C ARG A 45 9.82 -18.08 8.42
N LEU A 46 10.25 -19.29 8.07
CA LEU A 46 10.76 -19.57 6.74
C LEU A 46 9.61 -19.46 5.75
N VAL A 47 9.78 -18.61 4.74
CA VAL A 47 8.88 -18.56 3.60
C VAL A 47 9.19 -19.80 2.75
N PRO A 48 8.21 -20.68 2.49
CA PRO A 48 8.44 -21.87 1.67
C PRO A 48 8.79 -21.47 0.23
N ASP A 49 9.66 -22.25 -0.42
CA ASP A 49 10.16 -21.99 -1.79
C ASP A 49 9.07 -21.98 -2.86
N THR A 50 7.87 -22.50 -2.55
CA THR A 50 6.70 -22.48 -3.43
C THR A 50 6.13 -21.08 -3.63
N ILE A 51 6.41 -20.13 -2.74
CA ILE A 51 5.97 -18.74 -2.88
C ILE A 51 7.02 -18.02 -3.73
N PRO A 52 6.71 -17.64 -4.98
CA PRO A 52 7.66 -16.97 -5.83
C PRO A 52 8.10 -15.66 -5.19
N ARG A 53 9.42 -15.44 -5.13
CA ARG A 53 9.96 -14.17 -4.69
C ARG A 53 9.67 -13.12 -5.76
N PRO A 54 9.13 -11.95 -5.40
CA PRO A 54 9.00 -10.85 -6.33
C PRO A 54 10.36 -10.50 -6.94
N ASP A 55 10.37 -10.04 -8.20
CA ASP A 55 11.60 -9.76 -8.96
C ASP A 55 12.51 -8.71 -8.29
N TYR A 56 11.92 -7.77 -7.55
CA TYR A 56 12.66 -6.79 -6.75
C TYR A 56 13.40 -7.40 -5.54
N ALA A 57 13.01 -8.59 -5.09
CA ALA A 57 13.59 -9.22 -3.90
C ALA A 57 15.03 -9.69 -4.13
N ASP A 58 15.42 -9.90 -5.39
CA ASP A 58 16.76 -10.34 -5.81
C ASP A 58 17.56 -9.23 -6.52
N HIS A 59 16.96 -8.04 -6.68
CA HIS A 59 17.63 -6.91 -7.27
C HIS A 59 18.64 -6.29 -6.29
N PRO A 60 19.89 -6.00 -6.69
CA PRO A 60 20.92 -5.46 -5.80
C PRO A 60 20.54 -4.12 -5.14
N GLU A 61 19.69 -3.33 -5.80
CA GLU A 61 19.13 -2.08 -5.26
C GLU A 61 17.70 -2.20 -4.70
N GLY A 62 17.10 -3.39 -4.67
CA GLY A 62 15.73 -3.61 -4.19
C GLY A 62 14.64 -3.00 -5.09
N LYS A 63 14.91 -2.86 -6.39
CA LYS A 63 13.98 -2.30 -7.40
C LYS A 63 13.46 -3.40 -8.31
N ALA A 64 12.24 -3.24 -8.83
CA ALA A 64 11.71 -4.17 -9.82
C ALA A 64 12.58 -4.12 -11.09
N SER A 65 12.98 -5.29 -11.60
CA SER A 65 13.78 -5.46 -12.82
C SER A 65 13.07 -4.91 -14.07
N LEU A 66 11.74 -4.75 -13.99
CA LEU A 66 10.91 -4.09 -15.00
C LEU A 66 11.22 -2.59 -15.16
N LEU A 67 11.85 -1.93 -14.17
CA LEU A 67 12.26 -0.53 -14.29
C LEU A 67 13.44 -0.35 -15.27
N ASP A 68 14.19 -1.42 -15.58
CA ASP A 68 15.30 -1.38 -16.53
C ASP A 68 14.87 -1.68 -17.98
N LYS A 69 13.70 -2.31 -18.17
CA LYS A 69 13.14 -2.58 -19.49
C LYS A 69 12.22 -1.44 -19.88
N LYS A 70 12.67 -0.59 -20.83
CA LYS A 70 11.77 0.38 -21.49
C LYS A 70 10.50 -0.35 -21.91
N PRO A 71 9.30 0.13 -21.54
CA PRO A 71 8.09 -0.62 -21.75
C PRO A 71 7.89 -0.88 -23.25
N ASN A 72 7.64 -2.14 -23.56
CA ASN A 72 7.38 -2.67 -24.88
C ASN A 72 6.16 -1.92 -25.44
N THR A 73 6.40 -1.10 -26.45
CA THR A 73 5.49 -0.08 -27.00
C THR A 73 4.24 -0.62 -27.69
N SER A 74 3.98 -1.93 -27.66
CA SER A 74 2.84 -2.55 -28.36
C SER A 74 1.60 -2.76 -27.49
N PHE A 75 1.72 -2.74 -26.15
CA PHE A 75 0.56 -2.88 -25.24
C PHE A 75 -0.04 -1.52 -24.82
N ILE A 76 0.67 -0.42 -25.12
CA ILE A 76 0.33 0.95 -24.71
C ILE A 76 -0.49 1.69 -25.79
N GLN A 77 -0.53 1.19 -27.03
CA GLN A 77 -1.19 1.85 -28.16
C GLN A 77 -2.72 1.91 -28.04
N ASP A 78 -3.34 1.10 -27.18
CA ASP A 78 -4.78 1.19 -26.92
C ASP A 78 -5.17 2.33 -25.94
N ILE A 79 -4.18 3.04 -25.37
CA ILE A 79 -4.38 4.15 -24.41
C ILE A 79 -4.26 5.53 -25.09
N GLU A 80 -4.06 5.59 -26.41
CA GLU A 80 -3.92 6.85 -27.17
C GLU A 80 -5.21 7.69 -27.29
N GLY A 81 -6.28 7.35 -26.58
CA GLY A 81 -7.58 8.04 -26.66
C GLY A 81 -7.94 8.98 -25.52
N MET A 82 -7.15 9.08 -24.44
CA MET A 82 -7.59 9.81 -23.23
C MET A 82 -6.76 11.05 -22.94
N PHE A 83 -7.28 12.15 -23.48
CA PHE A 83 -6.85 13.51 -23.30
C PHE A 83 -6.67 13.88 -21.81
N TYR A 84 -5.42 14.06 -21.42
CA TYR A 84 -4.91 15.16 -20.59
C TYR A 84 -5.87 15.78 -19.56
N HIS A 85 -5.84 15.32 -18.29
CA HIS A 85 -5.90 16.24 -17.14
C HIS A 85 -5.44 15.68 -15.77
N LEU A 86 -4.45 14.79 -15.73
CA LEU A 86 -3.70 14.50 -14.50
C LEU A 86 -2.20 14.65 -14.80
N LEU A 87 -1.69 15.88 -14.64
CA LEU A 87 -0.28 16.24 -14.87
C LEU A 87 0.69 15.31 -14.11
N THR A 88 0.31 14.82 -12.94
CA THR A 88 1.07 13.83 -12.16
C THR A 88 1.07 12.43 -12.75
N ALA A 89 -0.04 12.01 -13.38
CA ALA A 89 -0.13 10.69 -13.99
C ALA A 89 0.63 10.63 -15.32
N HIS A 90 0.65 11.72 -16.11
CA HIS A 90 1.34 11.74 -17.41
C HIS A 90 2.87 11.59 -17.27
N GLU A 91 3.49 12.27 -16.30
CA GLU A 91 4.93 12.15 -16.02
C GLU A 91 5.29 10.75 -15.52
N LEU A 92 4.51 10.22 -14.56
CA LEU A 92 4.67 8.87 -14.02
C LEU A 92 4.46 7.78 -15.07
N PHE A 93 3.46 7.93 -15.94
CA PHE A 93 3.09 6.94 -16.93
C PHE A 93 4.14 6.81 -18.04
N MET A 94 4.71 7.94 -18.47
CA MET A 94 5.73 7.95 -19.54
C MET A 94 7.14 7.66 -19.04
N SER A 95 7.51 8.18 -17.87
CA SER A 95 8.88 8.09 -17.36
C SER A 95 9.06 7.06 -16.24
N GLY A 96 7.96 6.56 -15.65
CA GLY A 96 8.00 5.73 -14.44
C GLY A 96 8.45 6.49 -13.19
N VAL A 97 8.61 7.82 -13.28
CA VAL A 97 9.22 8.65 -12.23
C VAL A 97 8.23 9.70 -11.70
N PRO A 98 7.88 9.67 -10.40
CA PRO A 98 7.05 10.72 -9.79
C PRO A 98 7.90 11.95 -9.48
N ILE A 99 7.99 12.90 -10.42
CA ILE A 99 8.84 14.08 -10.27
C ILE A 99 8.33 14.97 -9.13
N SER A 100 7.02 15.22 -9.06
CA SER A 100 6.41 16.05 -8.01
C SER A 100 6.61 15.49 -6.60
N GLU A 101 6.51 14.17 -6.41
CA GLU A 101 6.77 13.51 -5.12
C GLU A 101 8.25 13.57 -4.76
N ARG A 102 9.14 13.35 -5.74
CA ARG A 102 10.60 13.43 -5.52
C ARG A 102 11.05 14.83 -5.10
N GLN A 103 10.45 15.87 -5.66
CA GLN A 103 10.72 17.25 -5.28
C GLN A 103 10.27 17.56 -3.84
N MET A 104 9.20 16.92 -3.37
CA MET A 104 8.65 17.11 -2.03
C MET A 104 9.25 16.16 -0.98
N ARG A 105 10.10 15.21 -1.40
CA ARG A 105 10.72 14.22 -0.50
C ARG A 105 11.59 14.91 0.55
N GLY A 106 11.32 14.63 1.83
CA GLY A 106 12.03 15.23 2.97
C GLY A 106 11.45 16.56 3.45
N SER A 107 10.40 17.06 2.79
CA SER A 107 9.61 18.17 3.30
C SER A 107 8.70 17.69 4.45
N THR A 108 8.56 18.52 5.48
CA THR A 108 7.57 18.33 6.57
C THR A 108 6.28 19.13 6.31
N ASN A 109 6.17 19.77 5.14
CA ASN A 109 5.01 20.59 4.80
C ASN A 109 3.81 19.68 4.47
N ILE A 110 2.73 19.82 5.23
CA ILE A 110 1.46 19.14 4.99
C ILE A 110 0.51 20.15 4.32
N LYS A 111 0.09 19.85 3.09
CA LYS A 111 -0.85 20.69 2.35
C LYS A 111 -2.22 20.68 3.03
N ILE A 112 -2.73 21.86 3.36
CA ILE A 112 -4.12 22.05 3.78
C ILE A 112 -4.96 22.19 2.51
N LEU A 113 -5.93 21.28 2.32
CA LEU A 113 -6.76 21.22 1.11
C LEU A 113 -7.87 22.27 1.14
N THR A 114 -8.16 22.85 -0.04
CA THR A 114 -9.32 23.73 -0.21
C THR A 114 -10.62 22.93 -0.17
N ASP A 115 -11.77 23.61 -0.02
CA ASP A 115 -13.07 22.93 0.04
C ASP A 115 -13.38 22.12 -1.24
N GLU A 116 -12.93 22.61 -2.40
CA GLU A 116 -13.03 21.91 -3.67
C GLU A 116 -12.14 20.65 -3.69
N GLU A 117 -10.87 20.77 -3.30
CA GLU A 117 -9.94 19.64 -3.25
C GLU A 117 -10.37 18.58 -2.22
N GLN A 118 -10.99 19.00 -1.11
CA GLN A 118 -11.57 18.09 -0.14
C GLN A 118 -12.74 17.30 -0.73
N GLU A 119 -13.57 17.92 -1.57
CA GLU A 119 -14.67 17.23 -2.24
C GLU A 119 -14.15 16.22 -3.27
N ASP A 120 -13.14 16.60 -4.05
CA ASP A 120 -12.47 15.67 -4.97
C ASP A 120 -11.93 14.45 -4.22
N LEU A 121 -11.29 14.67 -3.06
CA LEU A 121 -10.78 13.58 -2.23
C LEU A 121 -11.90 12.67 -1.70
N ARG A 122 -13.06 13.24 -1.30
CA ARG A 122 -14.23 12.44 -0.88
C ARG A 122 -14.73 11.56 -2.03
N VAL A 123 -14.82 12.11 -3.24
CA VAL A 123 -15.28 11.36 -4.41
C VAL A 123 -14.27 10.28 -4.80
N THR A 124 -12.97 10.58 -4.84
CA THR A 124 -11.92 9.59 -5.11
C THR A 124 -11.96 8.46 -4.08
N CYS A 125 -12.05 8.77 -2.79
CA CYS A 125 -12.14 7.77 -1.73
C CYS A 125 -13.39 6.89 -1.84
N LYS A 126 -14.55 7.47 -2.21
CA LYS A 126 -15.79 6.72 -2.45
C LYS A 126 -15.62 5.74 -3.61
N LEU A 127 -15.06 6.18 -4.73
CA LEU A 127 -14.79 5.32 -5.89
C LEU A 127 -13.78 4.22 -5.56
N GLY A 128 -12.72 4.55 -4.82
CA GLY A 128 -11.74 3.59 -4.34
C GLY A 128 -12.39 2.50 -3.49
N ARG A 129 -13.35 2.86 -2.63
CA ARG A 129 -14.09 1.88 -1.84
C ARG A 129 -14.95 0.95 -2.71
N GLU A 130 -15.66 1.48 -3.69
CA GLU A 130 -16.45 0.67 -4.62
C GLU A 130 -15.61 -0.32 -5.43
N VAL A 131 -14.35 0.04 -5.75
CA VAL A 131 -13.40 -0.87 -6.42
C VAL A 131 -12.90 -1.95 -5.45
N LEU A 132 -12.60 -1.58 -4.20
CA LEU A 132 -12.21 -2.55 -3.17
C LEU A 132 -13.31 -3.55 -2.86
N ASP A 133 -14.57 -3.13 -2.81
CA ASP A 133 -15.71 -4.03 -2.57
C ASP A 133 -15.88 -5.04 -3.72
N ILE A 134 -15.56 -4.65 -4.96
CA ILE A 134 -15.53 -5.59 -6.11
C ILE A 134 -14.38 -6.57 -5.98
N ALA A 135 -13.19 -6.11 -5.61
CA ALA A 135 -12.05 -6.98 -5.39
C ALA A 135 -12.36 -8.03 -4.30
N ALA A 136 -12.99 -7.60 -3.21
CA ALA A 136 -13.41 -8.49 -2.12
C ALA A 136 -14.46 -9.52 -2.57
N ASN A 137 -15.38 -9.15 -3.47
CA ASN A 137 -16.35 -10.10 -4.02
C ASN A 137 -15.72 -11.07 -5.03
N ALA A 138 -14.58 -10.72 -5.62
CA ALA A 138 -13.85 -11.55 -6.57
C ALA A 138 -12.83 -12.48 -5.89
N THR A 139 -12.64 -12.40 -4.57
CA THR A 139 -11.71 -13.30 -3.86
C THR A 139 -12.37 -14.64 -3.52
N GLU A 140 -11.86 -15.72 -4.10
CA GLU A 140 -12.27 -17.10 -3.83
C GLU A 140 -11.04 -18.03 -3.86
N VAL A 141 -11.16 -19.21 -3.24
CA VAL A 141 -10.12 -20.25 -3.26
C VAL A 141 -9.84 -20.67 -4.71
N GLY A 142 -8.58 -20.54 -5.15
CA GLY A 142 -8.16 -20.89 -6.50
C GLY A 142 -8.08 -19.72 -7.48
N ILE A 143 -8.50 -18.52 -7.08
CA ILE A 143 -8.34 -17.30 -7.90
C ILE A 143 -6.94 -16.71 -7.71
N THR A 144 -6.29 -16.35 -8.82
CA THR A 144 -4.94 -15.74 -8.81
C THR A 144 -5.00 -14.24 -8.54
N THR A 145 -3.92 -13.67 -8.00
CA THR A 145 -3.82 -12.22 -7.79
C THR A 145 -3.83 -11.44 -9.11
N GLU A 146 -3.35 -12.03 -10.21
CA GLU A 146 -3.39 -11.43 -11.55
C GLU A 146 -4.83 -11.34 -12.10
N GLU A 147 -5.68 -12.33 -11.79
CA GLU A 147 -7.09 -12.33 -12.16
C GLU A 147 -7.84 -11.20 -11.43
N ILE A 148 -7.59 -11.05 -10.13
CA ILE A 148 -8.15 -9.97 -9.31
C ILE A 148 -7.67 -8.60 -9.83
N ASP A 149 -6.38 -8.48 -10.15
CA ASP A 149 -5.81 -7.25 -10.71
C ASP A 149 -6.47 -6.86 -12.03
N ARG A 150 -6.69 -7.81 -12.95
CA ARG A 150 -7.40 -7.57 -14.21
C ARG A 150 -8.81 -7.03 -13.99
N ILE A 151 -9.56 -7.62 -13.06
CA ILE A 151 -10.93 -7.19 -12.71
C ILE A 151 -10.89 -5.77 -12.14
N VAL A 152 -9.98 -5.50 -11.20
CA VAL A 152 -9.82 -4.18 -10.57
C VAL A 152 -9.43 -3.13 -11.62
N HIS A 153 -8.49 -3.45 -12.50
CA HIS A 153 -8.01 -2.57 -13.55
C HIS A 153 -9.14 -2.15 -14.50
N GLU A 154 -9.91 -3.11 -15.02
CA GLU A 154 -11.02 -2.84 -15.94
C GLU A 154 -12.09 -1.94 -15.30
N LYS A 155 -12.41 -2.18 -14.03
CA LYS A 155 -13.41 -1.41 -13.29
C LYS A 155 -12.91 -0.02 -12.92
N ASN A 156 -11.64 0.10 -12.58
CA ASN A 156 -11.01 1.39 -12.30
C ASN A 156 -11.02 2.27 -13.56
N HIS A 157 -10.62 1.72 -14.71
CA HIS A 157 -10.64 2.44 -15.99
C HIS A 157 -12.04 2.95 -16.36
N LYS A 158 -13.06 2.07 -16.31
CA LYS A 158 -14.45 2.43 -16.64
C LYS A 158 -15.03 3.53 -15.73
N ARG A 159 -14.65 3.55 -14.44
CA ARG A 159 -15.15 4.54 -13.49
C ARG A 159 -14.37 5.86 -13.52
N MET A 160 -13.05 5.79 -13.74
CA MET A 160 -12.19 6.96 -13.85
C MET A 160 -12.60 7.83 -15.05
N ASN A 161 -12.93 7.22 -16.18
CA ASN A 161 -13.36 7.94 -17.38
C ASN A 161 -14.64 8.75 -17.13
N LYS A 162 -15.58 8.18 -16.36
CA LYS A 162 -16.81 8.86 -15.95
C LYS A 162 -16.57 10.03 -14.98
N PHE A 163 -15.48 10.00 -14.21
CA PHE A 163 -15.07 11.11 -13.35
C PHE A 163 -14.39 12.21 -14.17
N ILE A 164 -13.50 11.84 -15.08
CA ILE A 164 -12.82 12.77 -16.00
C ILE A 164 -13.84 13.51 -16.87
N ASP A 165 -14.86 12.84 -17.42
CA ASP A 165 -15.90 13.50 -18.23
C ASP A 165 -16.64 14.60 -17.46
N LYS A 166 -16.93 14.38 -16.17
CA LYS A 166 -17.62 15.37 -15.32
C LYS A 166 -16.74 16.55 -14.93
N THR A 167 -15.44 16.33 -14.76
CA THR A 167 -14.48 17.39 -14.45
C THR A 167 -14.09 18.18 -15.71
N CYS A 168 -14.01 17.50 -16.85
CA CYS A 168 -13.81 18.11 -18.17
C CYS A 168 -15.02 18.94 -18.62
N GLU A 169 -16.26 18.55 -18.33
CA GLU A 169 -17.43 19.40 -18.59
C GLU A 169 -17.33 20.76 -17.87
N LYS A 170 -16.80 20.82 -16.63
CA LYS A 170 -16.58 22.09 -15.92
C LYS A 170 -15.41 22.91 -16.49
N LEU A 171 -14.40 22.26 -17.08
CA LEU A 171 -13.24 22.92 -17.69
C LEU A 171 -13.51 23.39 -19.13
N CYS A 172 -14.38 22.71 -19.88
CA CYS A 172 -14.75 23.06 -21.25
C CYS A 172 -15.75 24.24 -21.35
N PHE A 173 -16.38 24.67 -20.25
CA PHE A 173 -17.27 25.85 -20.23
C PHE A 173 -16.57 27.18 -19.91
N PHE A 174 -15.24 27.20 -19.85
CA PHE A 174 -14.43 28.43 -19.85
C PHE A 174 -13.75 28.65 -21.22
N ASN A 175 -14.55 28.81 -22.27
CA ASN A 175 -14.19 29.57 -23.47
C ASN A 175 -15.43 30.31 -24.00
#